data_AF-A0A855EZ03-F1
#
_entry.id   AF-A0A855EZ03-F1
#
_cell.length_a   1.000
_cell.length_b   1.000
_cell.length_c   1.000
_cell.angle_alpha   90.00
_cell.angle_beta   90.00
_cell.angle_gamma   90.00
#
_symmetry.space_group_name_H-M   'P 1'
#
loop_
_entity.id
_entity.type
_entity.pdbx_description
1 polymer ?
#
loop_
_entity_poly.entity_id
_entity_poly.type
_entity_poly.pdbx_seq_one_letter_code
_entity_poly.pdbx_strand_id
1 'polypeptide(L)'
;MTTDITELAKREKFEAWWEREYKHLESSKYTDAVPHIKYGFWMAYQAGGAELVEALKKAKTKIIELQQGCENDPRTHEIIDLQERIAELESRAVKLPPTVSVAGIDVYEAGLVRILLTAAGIKWEAE
;
A
#
# COMPACT_ATOMS: atom_id res chain seq x y z
N MET A 1 3.47 0.79 -17.55
CA MET A 1 3.19 0.49 -18.97
C MET A 1 1.81 -0.12 -19.07
N THR A 2 0.86 0.59 -19.68
CA THR A 2 -0.46 0.04 -19.99
C THR A 2 -0.34 -0.61 -21.36
N THR A 3 -0.43 -1.93 -21.43
CA THR A 3 -0.44 -2.63 -22.72
C THR A 3 -1.79 -2.37 -23.38
N ASP A 4 -1.86 -1.34 -24.22
CA ASP A 4 -3.03 -1.08 -25.04
C ASP A 4 -3.20 -2.21 -26.04
N ILE A 5 -4.28 -2.98 -25.90
CA ILE A 5 -4.66 -3.99 -26.88
C ILE A 5 -5.09 -3.26 -28.14
N THR A 6 -4.36 -3.50 -29.24
CA THR A 6 -4.66 -2.90 -30.54
C THR A 6 -6.05 -3.30 -31.01
N GLU A 7 -6.72 -2.42 -31.78
CA GLU A 7 -8.03 -2.72 -32.36
C GLU A 7 -8.01 -4.00 -33.21
N LEU A 8 -6.87 -4.29 -33.85
CA LEU A 8 -6.65 -5.54 -34.58
C LEU A 8 -6.75 -6.76 -33.66
N ALA A 9 -6.06 -6.75 -32.52
CA ALA A 9 -6.10 -7.87 -31.56
C ALA A 9 -7.50 -8.05 -30.93
N LYS A 10 -8.25 -6.96 -30.74
CA LYS A 10 -9.66 -7.04 -30.31
C LYS A 10 -10.53 -7.69 -31.38
N ARG A 11 -10.32 -7.31 -32.65
CA ARG A 11 -11.06 -7.87 -33.78
C ARG A 11 -10.77 -9.35 -33.94
N GLU A 12 -9.50 -9.77 -33.90
CA GLU A 12 -9.11 -11.18 -33.98
C GLU A 12 -9.75 -12.03 -32.88
N LYS A 13 -9.78 -11.54 -31.63
CA LYS A 13 -10.46 -12.22 -30.52
C LYS A 13 -11.96 -12.37 -30.75
N PHE A 14 -12.61 -11.31 -31.25
CA PHE A 14 -14.02 -11.37 -31.57
C PHE A 14 -14.31 -12.34 -32.71
N GLU A 15 -13.52 -12.30 -33.78
CA GLU A 15 -13.67 -13.22 -34.92
C GLU A 15 -13.46 -14.66 -34.48
N ALA A 16 -12.43 -14.94 -33.68
CA ALA A 16 -12.19 -16.28 -33.15
C ALA A 16 -13.35 -16.79 -32.26
N TRP A 17 -13.92 -15.91 -31.43
CA TRP A 17 -15.10 -16.23 -30.63
C TRP A 17 -16.34 -16.46 -31.51
N TRP A 18 -16.57 -15.62 -32.51
CA TRP A 18 -17.68 -15.75 -33.46
C TRP A 18 -17.60 -17.07 -34.23
N GLU A 19 -16.44 -17.40 -34.78
CA GLU A 19 -16.18 -18.65 -35.50
C GLU A 19 -16.40 -19.88 -34.61
N ARG A 20 -16.07 -19.78 -33.33
CA ARG A 20 -16.26 -20.87 -32.37
C ARG A 20 -17.74 -21.08 -32.01
N GLU A 21 -18.45 -20.00 -31.70
CA GLU A 21 -19.79 -20.09 -31.09
C GLU A 21 -20.93 -20.00 -32.12
N TYR A 22 -20.75 -19.23 -33.20
CA TYR A 22 -21.83 -18.84 -34.11
C TYR A 22 -21.62 -19.23 -35.58
N LYS A 23 -20.51 -19.87 -35.94
CA LYS A 23 -20.26 -20.32 -37.33
C LYS A 23 -21.38 -21.15 -37.93
N HIS A 24 -22.06 -21.96 -37.13
CA HIS A 24 -23.19 -22.78 -37.57
C HIS A 24 -24.36 -21.95 -38.14
N LEU A 25 -24.47 -20.66 -37.79
CA LEU A 25 -25.47 -19.76 -38.35
C LEU A 25 -25.25 -19.47 -39.84
N GLU A 26 -24.03 -19.59 -40.34
CA GLU A 26 -23.72 -19.38 -41.77
C GLU A 26 -24.31 -20.46 -42.68
N SER A 27 -24.69 -21.61 -42.11
CA SER A 27 -25.42 -22.69 -42.82
C SER A 27 -26.92 -22.70 -42.50
N SER A 28 -27.41 -21.70 -41.78
CA SER A 28 -28.82 -21.58 -41.38
C SER A 28 -29.70 -21.16 -42.55
N LYS A 29 -31.02 -21.35 -42.44
CA LYS A 29 -32.00 -20.71 -43.35
C LYS A 29 -32.04 -19.18 -43.25
N TYR A 30 -31.31 -18.58 -42.31
CA TYR A 30 -31.22 -17.14 -42.08
C TYR A 30 -29.85 -16.57 -42.45
N THR A 31 -29.13 -17.18 -43.40
CA THR A 31 -27.80 -16.73 -43.85
C THR A 31 -27.74 -15.22 -44.14
N ASP A 32 -28.79 -14.66 -44.73
CA ASP A 32 -28.86 -13.26 -45.12
C ASP A 32 -28.87 -12.30 -43.91
N ALA A 33 -29.31 -12.77 -42.74
CA ALA A 33 -29.31 -11.99 -41.51
C ALA A 33 -28.00 -12.09 -40.73
N VAL A 34 -27.16 -13.11 -41.00
CA VAL A 34 -25.92 -13.38 -40.25
C VAL A 34 -24.96 -12.18 -40.22
N PRO A 35 -24.73 -11.45 -41.32
CA PRO A 35 -23.87 -10.26 -41.29
C PRO A 35 -24.37 -9.17 -40.33
N HIS A 36 -25.69 -8.94 -40.30
CA HIS A 36 -26.30 -7.95 -39.42
C HIS A 36 -26.23 -8.37 -37.95
N ILE A 37 -26.43 -9.65 -37.66
CA ILE A 37 -26.27 -10.21 -36.31
C ILE A 37 -24.82 -10.05 -35.86
N LYS A 38 -23.86 -10.49 -36.69
CA LYS A 38 -22.42 -10.37 -36.40
C LYS A 38 -22.01 -8.93 -36.12
N TYR A 39 -22.51 -7.99 -36.92
CA TYR A 39 -22.28 -6.57 -36.70
C TYR A 39 -22.87 -6.07 -35.37
N GLY A 40 -24.10 -6.45 -35.03
CA GLY A 40 -24.72 -6.09 -33.75
C GLY A 40 -23.92 -6.61 -32.54
N PHE A 41 -23.45 -7.85 -32.59
CA PHE A 41 -22.58 -8.42 -31.56
C PHE A 41 -21.23 -7.71 -31.46
N TRP A 42 -20.64 -7.32 -32.60
CA TRP A 42 -19.41 -6.55 -32.61
C TRP A 42 -19.58 -5.18 -31.94
N MET A 43 -20.67 -4.47 -32.22
CA MET A 43 -20.96 -3.18 -31.58
C MET A 43 -21.15 -3.33 -30.06
N ALA A 44 -21.87 -4.37 -29.61
CA ALA A 44 -22.04 -4.65 -28.19
C ALA A 44 -20.71 -5.01 -27.51
N TYR A 45 -19.87 -5.81 -28.17
CA TYR A 45 -18.54 -6.17 -27.69
C TYR A 45 -17.65 -4.94 -27.52
N GLN A 46 -17.66 -4.02 -28.49
CA GLN A 46 -16.91 -2.77 -28.40
C GLN A 46 -17.43 -1.87 -27.28
N ALA A 47 -18.74 -1.72 -27.15
CA ALA A 47 -19.36 -0.89 -26.10
C ALA A 47 -19.02 -1.42 -24.70
N GLY A 48 -19.22 -2.71 -24.44
CA GLY A 48 -18.86 -3.33 -23.16
C GLY A 48 -17.36 -3.29 -22.89
N GLY A 49 -16.54 -3.44 -23.94
CA GLY A 49 -15.09 -3.28 -23.84
C GLY A 49 -14.67 -1.86 -23.43
N ALA A 50 -15.32 -0.83 -23.97
CA ALA A 50 -15.05 0.56 -23.61
C ALA A 50 -15.41 0.87 -22.15
N GLU A 51 -16.57 0.39 -21.68
CA GLU A 51 -16.98 0.54 -20.27
C GLU A 51 -16.00 -0.13 -19.32
N LEU A 52 -15.54 -1.35 -19.63
CA LEU A 52 -14.55 -2.06 -18.82
C LEU A 52 -13.18 -1.34 -18.80
N VAL A 53 -12.75 -0.78 -19.93
CA VAL A 53 -11.51 0.01 -20.00
C VAL A 53 -11.61 1.26 -19.14
N GLU A 54 -12.73 1.99 -19.18
CA GLU A 54 -12.95 3.16 -18.33
C GLU A 54 -13.02 2.80 -16.84
N ALA A 55 -13.76 1.74 -16.50
CA ALA A 55 -13.80 1.23 -15.13
C ALA A 55 -12.39 0.84 -14.62
N LEU A 56 -11.60 0.19 -15.47
CA LEU A 56 -10.22 -0.20 -15.16
C LEU A 56 -9.30 1.00 -14.99
N LYS A 57 -9.42 2.03 -15.83
CA LYS A 57 -8.68 3.29 -15.66
C LYS A 57 -9.04 3.94 -14.32
N LYS A 58 -10.33 4.05 -14.00
CA LYS A 58 -10.79 4.63 -12.73
C LYS A 58 -10.28 3.84 -11.53
N ALA A 59 -10.30 2.51 -11.59
CA ALA A 59 -9.76 1.64 -10.55
C ALA A 59 -8.24 1.83 -10.37
N LYS A 60 -7.47 1.90 -11.47
CA LYS A 60 -6.02 2.17 -11.43
C LYS A 60 -5.71 3.53 -10.82
N THR A 61 -6.43 4.58 -11.24
CA THR A 61 -6.27 5.92 -10.64
C THR A 61 -6.54 5.86 -9.14
N LYS A 62 -7.59 5.16 -8.72
CA LYS A 62 -7.91 5.03 -7.30
C LYS A 62 -6.82 4.30 -6.50
N ILE A 63 -6.22 3.26 -7.08
CA ILE A 63 -5.09 2.55 -6.47
C ILE A 63 -3.90 3.50 -6.28
N ILE A 64 -3.56 4.31 -7.28
CA ILE A 64 -2.45 5.27 -7.20
C ILE A 64 -2.72 6.31 -6.11
N GLU A 65 -3.93 6.88 -6.06
CA GLU A 65 -4.32 7.84 -5.02
C GLU A 65 -4.18 7.25 -3.61
N LEU A 66 -4.65 6.01 -3.41
CA LEU A 66 -4.56 5.34 -2.11
C LEU A 66 -3.12 5.02 -1.72
N GLN A 67 -2.29 4.60 -2.68
CA GLN A 67 -0.86 4.37 -2.44
C GLN A 67 -0.15 5.65 -2.03
N GLN A 68 -0.39 6.76 -2.73
CA GLN A 68 0.20 8.06 -2.40
C GLN A 68 -0.28 8.57 -1.03
N GLY A 69 -1.54 8.33 -0.68
CA GLY A 69 -2.07 8.68 0.64
C GLY A 69 -1.43 7.89 1.78
N CYS A 70 -1.12 6.61 1.56
CA CYS A 70 -0.43 5.77 2.53
C CYS A 70 1.05 6.16 2.70
N GLU A 71 1.73 6.47 1.60
CA GLU A 71 3.14 6.85 1.60
C GLU A 71 3.39 8.21 2.28
N ASN A 72 2.46 9.16 2.11
CA ASN A 72 2.54 10.49 2.72
C ASN A 72 1.76 10.60 4.04
N ASP A 73 1.37 9.48 4.67
CA ASP A 73 0.63 9.52 5.93
C ASP A 73 1.53 10.12 7.04
N PRO A 74 1.18 11.29 7.61
CA PRO A 74 1.97 11.93 8.66
C PRO A 74 2.20 11.02 9.88
N ARG A 75 1.25 10.11 10.15
CA ARG A 75 1.38 9.15 11.26
C ARG A 75 2.53 8.19 11.05
N THR A 76 2.83 7.80 9.81
CA THR A 76 3.95 6.91 9.51
C THR A 76 5.27 7.59 9.87
N HIS A 77 5.44 8.87 9.51
CA HIS A 77 6.61 9.64 9.89
C HIS A 77 6.70 9.86 11.40
N GLU A 78 5.60 10.25 12.05
CA GLU A 78 5.55 10.40 13.50
C GLU A 78 5.92 9.11 14.24
N ILE A 79 5.47 7.94 13.76
CA ILE A 79 5.82 6.65 14.34
C ILE A 79 7.32 6.38 14.23
N ILE A 80 7.93 6.68 13.07
CA ILE A 80 9.37 6.49 12.85
C ILE A 80 10.18 7.40 13.79
N ASP A 81 9.83 8.69 13.86
CA ASP A 81 10.50 9.66 14.74
C ASP A 81 10.38 9.25 16.22
N LEU A 82 9.21 8.78 16.65
CA LEU A 82 9.00 8.29 18.00
C LEU A 82 9.79 7.00 18.28
N GLN A 83 9.88 6.08 17.31
CA GLN A 83 10.68 4.86 17.44
C GLN A 83 12.17 5.18 17.57
N GLU A 84 12.68 6.12 16.77
CA GLU A 84 14.08 6.57 16.86
C GLU A 84 14.35 7.21 18.22
N ARG A 85 13.45 8.07 18.70
CA ARG A 85 13.57 8.68 20.03
C ARG A 85 13.48 7.65 21.16
N ILE A 86 12.65 6.62 21.03
CA ILE A 86 12.58 5.52 22.01
C ILE A 86 13.91 4.76 22.02
N ALA A 87 14.43 4.39 20.85
CA ALA A 87 15.70 3.68 20.74
C ALA A 87 16.87 4.51 21.31
N GLU A 88 16.89 5.83 21.04
CA GLU A 88 17.83 6.76 21.66
C GLU A 88 17.70 6.70 23.19
N LEU A 89 16.49 6.86 23.74
CA LEU A 89 16.25 6.83 25.18
C LEU A 89 16.61 5.49 25.84
N GLU A 90 16.31 4.37 25.19
CA GLU A 90 16.64 3.01 25.66
C GLU A 90 18.15 2.73 25.65
N SER A 91 18.90 3.36 24.75
CA SER A 91 20.36 3.23 24.70
C SER A 91 21.09 3.97 25.83
N ARG A 92 20.40 4.89 26.52
CA ARG A 92 21.02 5.76 27.54
C ARG A 92 21.30 4.96 28.80
N ALA A 93 22.57 4.93 29.20
CA ALA A 93 23.01 4.37 30.47
C ALA A 93 23.50 5.47 31.41
N VAL A 94 23.02 5.46 32.65
CA VAL A 94 23.56 6.32 33.72
C VAL A 94 24.65 5.56 34.44
N LYS A 95 25.86 6.12 34.47
CA LYS A 95 26.96 5.58 35.29
C LYS A 95 26.71 5.94 36.75
N LEU A 96 26.66 4.94 37.62
CA LEU A 96 26.48 5.16 39.05
C LEU A 96 27.75 5.74 39.69
N PRO A 97 27.63 6.59 40.72
CA PRO A 97 28.77 7.09 41.46
C PRO A 97 29.39 5.97 42.31
N PRO A 98 30.64 6.13 42.80
CA PRO A 98 31.25 5.20 43.73
C PRO A 98 30.39 5.01 44.99
N THR A 99 30.35 3.79 45.53
CA THR A 99 29.70 3.49 46.81
C THR A 99 30.59 3.85 47.99
N VAL A 100 29.96 4.15 49.13
CA VAL A 100 30.62 4.34 50.42
C VAL A 100 30.10 3.26 51.37
N SER A 101 31.00 2.58 52.08
CA SER A 101 30.62 1.54 53.04
C SER A 101 30.26 2.16 54.39
N VAL A 102 29.02 1.96 54.84
CA VAL A 102 28.51 2.42 56.14
C VAL A 102 28.01 1.20 56.91
N ALA A 103 28.63 0.90 58.05
CA ALA A 103 28.31 -0.28 58.87
C ALA A 103 28.30 -1.61 58.07
N GLY A 104 29.16 -1.73 57.05
CA GLY A 104 29.26 -2.92 56.19
C GLY A 104 28.25 -2.97 55.04
N ILE A 105 27.51 -1.88 54.80
CA ILE A 105 26.55 -1.75 53.69
C ILE A 105 27.07 -0.72 52.69
N ASP A 106 27.12 -1.07 51.41
CA ASP A 106 27.49 -0.15 50.34
C ASP A 106 26.29 0.75 49.99
N VAL A 107 26.45 2.05 50.20
CA VAL A 107 25.44 3.07 49.94
C VAL A 107 25.95 4.12 48.97
N TYR A 108 25.04 4.66 48.16
CA TYR A 108 25.32 5.80 47.28
C TYR A 108 25.03 7.12 47.99
N GLU A 109 25.87 8.11 47.73
CA GLU A 109 25.61 9.46 48.21
C GLU A 109 24.45 10.10 47.43
N ALA A 110 23.37 10.45 48.12
CA ALA A 110 22.14 10.95 47.51
C ALA A 110 22.37 12.22 46.66
N GLY A 111 23.28 13.10 47.08
CA GLY A 111 23.63 14.31 46.33
C GLY A 111 24.23 13.99 44.96
N LEU A 112 25.19 13.05 44.91
CA LEU A 112 25.84 12.62 43.68
C LEU A 112 24.86 11.90 42.74
N VAL A 113 23.99 11.04 43.28
CA VAL A 113 22.96 10.36 42.47
C VAL A 113 22.00 11.37 41.86
N ARG A 114 21.51 12.36 42.62
CA ARG A 114 20.61 13.40 42.10
C ARG A 114 21.25 14.26 41.02
N ILE A 115 22.53 14.61 41.18
CA ILE A 115 23.30 15.33 40.15
C ILE A 115 23.40 14.51 38.87
N LEU A 116 23.73 13.22 38.97
CA LEU A 116 23.87 12.33 37.81
C LEU A 116 22.54 12.08 37.10
N LEU A 117 21.44 11.88 37.83
CA LEU A 117 20.10 11.76 37.26
C LEU A 117 19.69 13.03 36.52
N THR A 118 19.92 14.19 37.13
CA THR A 118 19.60 15.50 36.53
C THR A 118 20.47 15.77 35.29
N ALA A 119 21.77 15.45 35.33
CA ALA A 119 22.68 15.56 34.19
C ALA A 119 22.26 14.61 33.05
N ALA A 120 21.70 13.45 33.39
CA ALA A 120 21.06 12.53 32.46
C ALA A 120 19.61 12.94 32.12
N GLY A 121 19.13 14.13 32.50
CA GLY A 121 17.77 14.59 32.19
C GLY A 121 16.66 13.68 32.74
N ILE A 122 16.95 12.86 33.74
CA ILE A 122 16.00 11.98 34.41
C ILE A 122 15.36 12.78 35.55
N LYS A 123 14.03 12.86 35.52
CA LYS A 123 13.23 13.48 36.59
C LYS A 123 13.16 12.53 37.78
N TRP A 124 13.21 13.08 38.99
CA TRP A 124 13.08 12.34 40.24
C TRP A 124 12.28 13.15 41.25
N GLU A 125 11.55 12.45 42.11
CA GLU A 125 10.79 13.03 43.22
C GLU A 125 11.20 12.30 44.51
N ALA A 126 11.17 13.00 45.64
CA ALA A 126 11.42 12.39 46.95
C ALA A 126 10.07 12.02 47.58
N GLU A 127 9.98 10.81 48.12
CA GLU A 127 8.83 10.33 48.90
C GLU A 127 8.91 10.79 50.37
#